data_AF-A0AAE0QR95-F1
#
_entry.id   AF-A0AAE0QR95-F1
#
_cell.length_a   1.000
_cell.length_b   1.000
_cell.length_c   1.000
_cell.angle_alpha   90.00
_cell.angle_beta   90.00
_cell.angle_gamma   90.00
#
_symmetry.space_group_name_H-M   'P 1'
#
loop_
_entity.id
_entity.type
_entity.pdbx_description
1 polymer ?
#
loop_
_entity_poly.entity_id
_entity_poly.type
_entity_poly.pdbx_seq_one_letter_code
_entity_poly.pdbx_strand_id
1 'polypeptide(L)'
;MHSSNHIIKFADDTTVVGLISKNDKSPVEIVKSTKFLGVHLVENFTWSLNTTSITKKAQQCLYFLWWLRKDHLPPPILTMFYRGTIESILSSCITAWFGNCTVSDRKTLQWIVRTAEKIIGVPLPSITDMYTTRCSRKANSIVDDPTHPSHTHFTLLPGK
;
A
#
# COMPACT_ATOMS: atom_id res chain seq x y z
N MET A 1 -8.01 37.99 -2.27
CA MET A 1 -7.04 37.05 -2.87
C MET A 1 -7.40 35.64 -2.40
N HIS A 2 -7.97 34.84 -3.31
CA HIS A 2 -8.45 33.48 -3.01
C HIS A 2 -7.27 32.51 -2.99
N SER A 3 -7.04 31.79 -1.87
CA SER A 3 -6.25 30.55 -1.91
C SER A 3 -7.19 29.44 -2.37
N SER A 4 -7.03 28.97 -3.61
CA SER A 4 -7.77 27.84 -4.13
C SER A 4 -7.34 26.58 -3.36
N ASN A 5 -8.26 25.99 -2.59
CA ASN A 5 -8.04 24.66 -2.03
C ASN A 5 -8.20 23.64 -3.16
N HIS A 6 -7.15 22.88 -3.44
CA HIS A 6 -7.17 21.85 -4.48
C HIS A 6 -7.75 20.55 -3.90
N ILE A 7 -9.03 20.29 -4.17
CA ILE A 7 -9.72 19.08 -3.71
C ILE A 7 -9.64 18.06 -4.85
N ILE A 8 -8.81 17.03 -4.69
CA ILE A 8 -8.73 15.91 -5.63
C ILE A 8 -9.83 14.91 -5.26
N LYS A 9 -10.89 14.85 -6.07
CA LYS A 9 -11.97 13.85 -5.95
C LYS A 9 -11.57 12.59 -6.69
N PHE A 10 -11.53 11.46 -5.98
CA PHE A 10 -11.53 10.13 -6.59
C PHE A 10 -12.97 9.62 -6.65
N ALA A 11 -13.34 8.98 -7.76
CA ALA A 11 -14.73 8.73 -8.13
C ALA A 11 -15.50 7.76 -7.20
N ASP A 12 -14.83 7.02 -6.32
CA ASP A 12 -15.46 5.90 -5.59
C ASP A 12 -15.61 6.11 -4.08
N ASP A 13 -15.04 7.17 -3.51
CA ASP A 13 -15.12 7.44 -2.06
C ASP A 13 -15.97 8.69 -1.82
N THR A 14 -17.30 8.55 -1.90
CA THR A 14 -18.19 9.59 -1.36
C THR A 14 -18.35 9.37 0.14
N THR A 15 -17.53 10.05 0.94
CA THR A 15 -17.96 10.58 2.23
C THR A 15 -17.90 12.08 2.15
N VAL A 16 -19.08 12.71 2.01
CA VAL A 16 -19.23 14.16 2.16
C VAL A 16 -18.97 14.48 3.63
N VAL A 17 -17.79 14.99 3.93
CA VAL A 17 -17.59 15.80 5.14
C VAL A 17 -17.75 17.25 4.70
N GLY A 18 -18.65 17.96 5.39
CA GLY A 18 -19.35 19.15 4.90
C GLY A 18 -18.50 20.35 4.47
N LEU A 19 -19.21 21.32 3.89
CA LEU A 19 -18.71 22.64 3.50
C LEU A 19 -17.98 23.32 4.66
N ILE A 20 -16.67 23.53 4.52
CA ILE A 20 -15.94 24.45 5.38
C ILE A 20 -16.23 25.87 4.87
N SER A 21 -17.34 26.44 5.36
CA SER A 21 -17.57 27.88 5.25
C SER A 21 -16.55 28.59 6.15
N LYS A 22 -15.81 29.55 5.59
CA LYS A 22 -14.82 30.36 6.31
C LYS A 22 -15.53 31.28 7.32
N ASN A 23 -16.01 30.74 8.44
CA ASN A 23 -16.04 31.46 9.72
C ASN A 23 -16.48 30.64 10.94
N ASP A 24 -16.93 29.39 10.80
CA ASP A 24 -17.44 28.67 11.96
C ASP A 24 -16.33 27.89 12.66
N LYS A 25 -16.03 28.27 13.91
CA LYS A 25 -15.25 27.51 14.89
C LYS A 25 -16.03 26.27 15.35
N SER A 26 -16.63 25.51 14.45
CA SER A 26 -17.23 24.23 14.81
C SER A 26 -16.11 23.18 14.96
N PRO A 27 -16.13 22.36 16.03
CA PRO A 27 -15.17 21.27 16.16
C PRO A 27 -15.30 20.34 14.96
N VAL A 28 -14.21 20.13 14.23
CA VAL A 28 -14.14 19.10 13.20
C VAL A 28 -14.34 17.75 13.89
N GLU A 29 -15.43 17.06 13.55
CA GLU A 29 -15.72 15.73 14.09
C GLU A 29 -14.61 14.76 13.64
N ILE A 30 -13.79 14.32 14.59
CA ILE A 30 -12.77 13.30 14.34
C ILE A 30 -13.51 11.97 14.18
N VAL A 31 -13.53 11.44 12.97
CA VAL A 31 -14.14 10.14 12.69
C VAL A 31 -13.19 9.04 13.16
N LYS A 32 -13.65 8.19 14.08
CA LYS A 32 -12.83 7.15 14.74
C LYS A 32 -12.25 6.11 13.78
N SER A 33 -12.90 5.87 12.65
CA SER A 33 -12.44 4.95 11.60
C SER A 33 -13.06 5.32 10.24
N THR A 34 -12.25 5.45 9.19
CA THR A 34 -12.74 5.66 7.81
C THR A 34 -12.00 4.75 6.84
N LYS A 35 -12.66 4.38 5.74
CA LYS A 35 -12.03 3.66 4.64
C LYS A 35 -11.75 4.66 3.52
N PHE A 36 -10.49 4.82 3.15
CA PHE A 36 -10.08 5.69 2.05
C PHE A 36 -9.19 4.89 1.10
N LEU A 37 -9.56 4.82 -0.18
CA LEU A 37 -8.84 4.06 -1.21
C LEU A 37 -8.63 2.57 -0.84
N GLY A 38 -9.58 1.98 -0.12
CA GLY A 38 -9.46 0.59 0.35
C GLY A 38 -8.65 0.42 1.65
N VAL A 39 -8.11 1.49 2.22
CA VAL A 39 -7.28 1.49 3.43
C VAL A 39 -8.12 1.95 4.63
N HIS A 40 -8.10 1.19 5.73
CA HIS A 40 -8.77 1.58 6.97
C HIS A 40 -7.88 2.51 7.81
N LEU A 41 -8.29 3.76 7.95
CA LEU A 41 -7.70 4.80 8.79
C LEU A 41 -8.40 4.77 10.15
N VAL A 42 -7.73 4.33 11.22
CA VAL A 42 -8.29 4.33 12.59
C VAL A 42 -7.55 5.35 13.46
N GLU A 43 -8.29 5.98 14.38
CA GLU A 43 -7.91 7.08 15.29
C GLU A 43 -6.55 6.91 16.01
N ASN A 44 -6.10 5.67 16.19
CA ASN A 44 -4.84 5.33 16.86
C ASN A 44 -3.66 5.05 15.90
N PHE A 45 -3.78 5.38 14.60
CA PHE A 45 -2.78 5.07 13.56
C PHE A 45 -2.24 3.63 13.63
N THR A 46 -2.99 2.72 14.26
CA THR A 46 -2.57 1.34 14.42
C THR A 46 -3.05 0.63 13.18
N TRP A 47 -2.18 0.58 12.17
CA TRP A 47 -2.45 -0.02 10.87
C TRP A 47 -2.68 -1.54 10.92
N SER A 48 -2.81 -2.13 12.12
CA SER A 48 -3.07 -3.55 12.37
C SER A 48 -4.36 -4.04 11.71
N LEU A 49 -5.40 -3.20 11.65
CA LEU A 49 -6.64 -3.52 10.94
C LEU A 49 -6.44 -3.58 9.42
N ASN A 50 -5.64 -2.67 8.88
CA ASN A 50 -5.27 -2.66 7.46
C ASN A 50 -4.39 -3.87 7.11
N THR A 51 -3.34 -4.15 7.88
CA THR A 51 -2.47 -5.32 7.67
C THR A 51 -3.23 -6.63 7.79
N THR A 52 -4.19 -6.73 8.73
CA THR A 52 -5.06 -7.91 8.88
C THR A 52 -5.95 -8.11 7.65
N SER A 53 -6.56 -7.03 7.14
CA SER A 53 -7.40 -7.09 5.93
C SER A 53 -6.60 -7.53 4.70
N ILE A 54 -5.43 -6.91 4.49
CA ILE A 54 -4.48 -7.27 3.42
C ILE A 54 -4.05 -8.73 3.53
N THR A 55 -3.72 -9.17 4.75
CA THR A 55 -3.29 -10.55 5.04
C THR A 55 -4.38 -11.55 4.67
N LYS A 56 -5.62 -11.31 5.09
CA LYS A 56 -6.76 -12.20 4.77
C LYS A 56 -6.97 -12.32 3.26
N LYS A 57 -6.92 -11.20 2.54
CA LYS A 57 -7.07 -11.20 1.08
C LYS A 57 -5.93 -11.95 0.40
N ALA A 58 -4.69 -11.72 0.83
CA ALA A 58 -3.53 -12.43 0.30
C ALA A 58 -3.57 -13.93 0.61
N GLN A 59 -4.07 -14.34 1.78
CA GLN A 59 -4.28 -15.75 2.13
C GLN A 59 -5.30 -16.43 1.22
N GLN A 60 -6.40 -15.77 0.87
CA GLN A 60 -7.35 -16.29 -0.12
C GLN A 60 -6.66 -16.50 -1.48
N CYS A 61 -5.85 -15.54 -1.93
CA CYS A 61 -5.09 -15.68 -3.17
C CYS A 61 -4.04 -16.82 -3.11
N LEU A 62 -3.43 -17.07 -1.94
CA LEU A 62 -2.52 -18.20 -1.75
C LEU A 62 -3.22 -19.55 -1.93
N TYR A 63 -4.47 -19.67 -1.49
CA TYR A 63 -5.25 -20.88 -1.71
C TYR A 63 -5.45 -21.15 -3.21
N PHE A 64 -5.77 -20.12 -3.99
CA PHE A 64 -5.86 -20.24 -5.45
C PHE A 64 -4.52 -20.56 -6.09
N LEU A 65 -3.44 -19.90 -5.68
CA LEU A 65 -2.08 -20.19 -6.17
C LEU A 65 -1.69 -21.65 -5.91
N TRP A 66 -2.02 -22.18 -4.73
CA TRP A 66 -1.82 -23.58 -4.39
C TRP A 66 -2.63 -24.50 -5.31
N TRP A 67 -3.88 -24.15 -5.59
CA TRP A 67 -4.75 -24.93 -6.48
C TRP A 67 -4.21 -24.95 -7.92
N LEU A 68 -3.72 -23.82 -8.42
CA LEU A 68 -3.06 -23.71 -9.73
C LEU A 68 -1.79 -24.55 -9.80
N ARG A 69 -1.01 -24.63 -8.71
CA ARG A 69 0.15 -25.52 -8.63
C ARG A 69 -0.24 -26.99 -8.67
N LYS A 70 -1.36 -27.36 -8.03
CA LYS A 70 -1.91 -28.72 -8.09
C LYS A 70 -2.32 -29.12 -9.50
N ASP A 71 -2.77 -28.18 -10.32
CA ASP A 71 -3.07 -28.38 -11.74
C ASP A 71 -1.81 -28.43 -12.63
N HIS A 72 -0.63 -28.60 -12.03
CA HIS A 72 0.66 -28.72 -12.70
C HIS A 72 1.04 -27.54 -13.61
N LEU A 73 0.46 -26.35 -13.37
CA LEU A 73 0.83 -25.17 -14.12
C LEU A 73 2.32 -24.82 -13.91
N PRO A 74 3.01 -24.38 -14.97
CA PRO A 74 4.45 -24.17 -14.91
C PRO A 74 4.79 -22.92 -14.06
N PRO A 75 5.96 -22.90 -13.40
CA PRO A 75 6.35 -21.79 -12.51
C PRO A 75 6.20 -20.38 -13.10
N PRO A 76 6.51 -20.10 -14.37
CA PRO A 76 6.35 -18.75 -14.94
C PRO A 76 4.90 -18.22 -14.89
N ILE A 77 3.91 -19.09 -15.11
CA ILE A 77 2.49 -18.71 -15.04
C ILE A 77 2.07 -18.44 -13.61
N LEU A 78 2.54 -19.27 -12.67
CA LEU A 78 2.29 -19.09 -11.24
C LEU A 78 2.95 -17.80 -10.72
N THR A 79 4.16 -17.48 -11.18
CA THR A 79 4.82 -16.20 -10.89
C THR A 79 4.01 -15.04 -11.42
N MET A 80 3.52 -15.10 -12.66
CA MET A 80 2.67 -14.05 -13.22
C MET A 80 1.39 -13.86 -12.40
N PHE A 81 0.74 -14.95 -11.99
CA PHE A 81 -0.42 -14.90 -11.10
C PHE A 81 -0.08 -14.24 -9.75
N TYR A 82 1.03 -14.64 -9.12
CA TYR A 82 1.50 -14.03 -7.87
C TYR A 82 1.71 -12.52 -8.02
N ARG A 83 2.40 -12.07 -9.08
CA ARG A 83 2.66 -10.66 -9.33
C ARG A 83 1.38 -9.85 -9.51
N GLY A 84 0.40 -10.41 -10.22
CA GLY A 84 -0.88 -9.76 -10.49
C GLY A 84 -1.84 -9.71 -9.30
N THR A 85 -1.74 -10.65 -8.36
CA THR A 85 -2.72 -10.83 -7.29
C THR A 85 -2.13 -10.57 -5.90
N ILE A 86 -1.20 -11.41 -5.45
CA ILE A 86 -0.64 -11.34 -4.09
C ILE A 86 0.31 -10.15 -3.97
N GLU A 87 1.26 -10.00 -4.90
CA GLU A 87 2.22 -8.88 -4.89
C GLU A 87 1.50 -7.53 -5.04
N SER A 88 0.47 -7.46 -5.87
CA SER A 88 -0.31 -6.22 -6.06
C SER A 88 -1.06 -5.81 -4.78
N ILE A 89 -1.66 -6.78 -4.07
CA ILE A 89 -2.29 -6.55 -2.77
C ILE A 89 -1.27 -6.10 -1.72
N LEU A 90 -0.12 -6.78 -1.65
CA LEU A 90 0.94 -6.47 -0.67
C LEU A 90 1.64 -5.15 -0.95
N SER A 91 1.80 -4.77 -2.22
CA SER A 91 2.52 -3.55 -2.60
C SER A 91 1.61 -2.32 -2.78
N SER A 92 0.28 -2.50 -2.71
CA SER A 92 -0.69 -1.41 -2.77
C SER A 92 -0.47 -0.43 -1.62
N CYS A 93 -0.14 0.83 -1.97
CA CYS A 93 0.16 1.91 -1.03
C CYS A 93 1.18 1.53 0.07
N ILE A 94 2.07 0.55 -0.18
CA ILE A 94 3.00 0.00 0.83
C ILE A 94 3.87 1.07 1.48
N THR A 95 4.18 2.15 0.76
CA THR A 95 4.96 3.30 1.25
C THR A 95 4.27 4.06 2.37
N ALA A 96 2.93 4.05 2.42
CA ALA A 96 2.15 4.80 3.40
C ALA A 96 1.97 4.05 4.74
N TRP A 97 1.96 2.72 4.72
CA TRP A 97 1.60 1.93 5.90
C TRP A 97 2.72 1.01 6.40
N PHE A 98 3.61 0.50 5.53
CA PHE A 98 4.61 -0.51 5.94
C PHE A 98 5.67 0.02 6.91
N GLY A 99 6.00 1.31 6.85
CA GLY A 99 6.91 1.95 7.81
C GLY A 99 6.40 1.85 9.25
N ASN A 100 5.08 1.85 9.44
CA ASN A 100 4.41 1.84 10.73
C ASN A 100 3.96 0.44 11.20
N CYS A 101 4.31 -0.62 10.46
CA CYS A 101 3.96 -1.99 10.84
C CYS A 101 4.72 -2.48 12.07
N THR A 102 4.04 -3.23 12.93
CA THR A 102 4.69 -3.95 14.05
C THR A 102 5.60 -5.07 13.53
N VAL A 103 6.49 -5.58 14.39
CA VAL A 103 7.32 -6.75 14.06
C VAL A 103 6.46 -7.97 13.71
N SER A 104 5.31 -8.14 14.38
CA SER A 104 4.38 -9.24 14.11
C SER A 104 3.72 -9.12 12.74
N ASP A 105 3.27 -7.92 12.36
CA ASP A 105 2.71 -7.65 11.03
C ASP A 105 3.73 -7.97 9.94
N ARG A 106 4.98 -7.51 10.11
CA ARG A 106 6.06 -7.77 9.14
C ARG A 106 6.33 -9.25 8.97
N LYS A 107 6.35 -10.02 10.05
CA LYS A 107 6.50 -11.49 10.02
C LYS A 107 5.33 -12.15 9.28
N THR A 108 4.11 -11.70 9.52
CA THR A 108 2.90 -12.23 8.88
C THR A 108 2.91 -11.97 7.37
N LEU A 109 3.25 -10.75 6.95
CA LEU A 109 3.36 -10.39 5.54
C LEU A 109 4.48 -11.15 4.84
N GLN A 110 5.63 -11.29 5.50
CA GLN A 110 6.75 -12.08 4.98
C GLN A 110 6.40 -13.57 4.87
N TRP A 111 5.60 -14.11 5.79
CA TRP A 111 5.14 -15.49 5.72
C TRP A 111 4.28 -15.75 4.47
N ILE A 112 3.44 -14.80 4.06
CA ILE A 112 2.68 -14.89 2.79
C ILE A 112 3.63 -15.06 1.61
N VAL A 113 4.64 -14.20 1.51
CA VAL A 113 5.66 -14.24 0.44
C VAL A 113 6.39 -15.58 0.45
N ARG A 114 6.84 -16.05 1.61
CA ARG A 114 7.55 -17.33 1.74
C ARG A 114 6.68 -18.53 1.39
N THR A 115 5.38 -18.45 1.66
CA THR A 115 4.44 -19.50 1.27
C THR A 115 4.25 -19.54 -0.24
N ALA A 116 4.08 -18.38 -0.89
CA ALA A 116 4.05 -18.29 -2.34
C ALA A 116 5.36 -18.82 -2.97
N GLU A 117 6.51 -18.41 -2.43
CA GLU A 117 7.84 -18.86 -2.89
C GLU A 117 7.94 -20.40 -2.89
N LYS A 118 7.49 -21.05 -1.81
CA LYS A 118 7.45 -22.51 -1.70
C LYS A 118 6.49 -23.17 -2.70
N ILE A 119 5.32 -22.58 -2.94
CA ILE A 119 4.32 -23.13 -3.87
C ILE A 119 4.86 -23.06 -5.31
N ILE A 120 5.47 -21.93 -5.68
CA ILE A 120 5.95 -21.68 -7.05
C ILE A 120 7.28 -22.42 -7.30
N GLY A 121 8.14 -22.49 -6.29
CA GLY A 121 9.48 -23.07 -6.39
C GLY A 121 10.51 -22.12 -7.01
N VAL A 122 10.27 -20.81 -6.98
CA VAL A 122 11.20 -19.78 -7.46
C VAL A 122 11.39 -18.71 -6.38
N PRO A 123 12.60 -18.14 -6.21
CA PRO A 123 12.82 -17.05 -5.26
C PRO A 123 11.93 -15.85 -5.52
N LEU A 124 11.34 -15.28 -4.46
CA LEU A 124 10.52 -14.07 -4.54
C LEU A 124 11.14 -12.94 -3.71
N PRO A 125 10.99 -11.66 -4.14
CA PRO A 125 11.43 -10.52 -3.35
C PRO A 125 10.77 -10.51 -1.97
N SER A 126 11.51 -10.16 -0.92
CA SER A 126 10.92 -10.03 0.41
C SER A 126 9.94 -8.84 0.48
N ILE A 127 9.08 -8.82 1.50
CA ILE A 127 8.19 -7.67 1.72
C ILE A 127 8.97 -6.37 1.94
N THR A 128 10.15 -6.46 2.55
CA THR A 128 11.05 -5.31 2.73
C THR A 128 11.68 -4.86 1.42
N ASP A 129 12.06 -5.78 0.53
CA ASP A 129 12.59 -5.45 -0.80
C ASP A 129 11.52 -4.76 -1.65
N MET A 130 10.28 -5.25 -1.57
CA MET A 130 9.13 -4.61 -2.22
C MET A 130 8.91 -3.19 -1.70
N TYR A 131 8.94 -3.01 -0.38
CA TYR A 131 8.79 -1.68 0.25
C TYR A 131 9.90 -0.71 -0.18
N THR A 132 11.16 -1.13 -0.04
CA THR A 132 12.32 -0.29 -0.40
C THR A 132 12.31 0.08 -1.88
N THR A 133 12.05 -0.89 -2.77
CA THR A 133 11.91 -0.65 -4.21
C THR A 133 10.82 0.38 -4.51
N ARG A 134 9.66 0.28 -3.84
CA ARG A 134 8.56 1.24 -4.03
C ARG A 134 8.89 2.63 -3.48
N CYS A 135 9.53 2.71 -2.32
CA CYS A 135 10.01 3.96 -1.75
C CYS A 135 11.00 4.66 -2.67
N SER A 136 12.01 3.93 -3.17
CA SER A 136 13.00 4.47 -4.10
C SER A 136 12.37 4.94 -5.40
N ARG A 137 11.47 4.16 -6.00
CA ARG A 137 10.75 4.57 -7.22
C ARG A 137 9.91 5.82 -7.00
N LYS A 138 9.23 5.94 -5.85
CA LYS A 138 8.45 7.13 -5.52
C LYS A 138 9.35 8.34 -5.28
N ALA A 139 10.47 8.17 -4.58
CA ALA A 139 11.45 9.24 -4.37
C ALA A 139 12.04 9.73 -5.71
N ASN A 140 12.48 8.81 -6.57
CA ASN A 140 12.99 9.15 -7.90
C ASN A 140 11.91 9.87 -8.73
N SER A 141 10.67 9.39 -8.72
CA SER A 141 9.57 10.08 -9.41
C SER A 141 9.29 11.49 -8.89
N ILE A 142 9.60 11.81 -7.63
CA ILE A 142 9.47 13.17 -7.07
C ILE A 142 10.66 14.04 -7.49
N VAL A 143 11.86 13.46 -7.50
CA VAL A 143 13.08 14.15 -7.92
C VAL A 143 13.05 14.44 -9.42
N ASP A 144 12.56 13.51 -10.24
CA ASP A 144 12.52 13.64 -11.69
C ASP A 144 11.41 14.58 -12.18
N ASP A 145 10.47 14.97 -11.30
CA ASP A 145 9.36 15.88 -11.60
C ASP A 145 9.53 17.23 -10.89
N PRO A 146 10.02 18.27 -11.59
CA PRO A 146 10.19 19.62 -11.03
C PRO A 146 8.88 20.29 -10.60
N THR A 147 7.72 19.83 -11.12
CA THR A 147 6.40 20.37 -10.78
C THR A 147 5.82 19.73 -9.51
N HIS A 148 6.43 18.66 -9.01
CA HIS A 148 5.94 17.96 -7.84
C HIS A 148 6.07 18.85 -6.59
N PRO A 149 5.02 18.99 -5.75
CA PRO A 149 5.05 19.86 -4.57
C PRO A 149 6.19 19.58 -3.58
N SER A 150 6.60 18.32 -3.51
CA SER A 150 7.70 17.87 -2.65
C SER A 150 9.07 17.86 -3.31
N HIS A 151 9.21 18.28 -4.57
CA HIS A 151 10.48 18.22 -5.32
C HIS A 151 11.63 18.90 -4.57
N THR A 152 11.37 20.08 -4.00
CA THR A 152 12.36 20.86 -3.23
C THR A 152 12.85 20.18 -1.95
N HIS A 153 12.14 19.17 -1.46
CA HIS A 153 12.50 18.42 -0.25
C HIS A 153 13.31 17.15 -0.53
N PHE A 154 13.46 16.75 -1.80
CA PHE A 154 14.26 15.61 -2.19
C PHE A 154 15.51 16.07 -2.92
N THR A 155 16.68 15.80 -2.35
CA THR A 155 17.96 16.06 -3.00
C THR A 155 18.65 14.74 -3.29
N LEU A 156 19.04 14.53 -4.56
CA LEU A 156 19.92 13.43 -4.93
C LEU A 156 21.27 13.63 -4.23
N LEU A 157 21.64 12.69 -3.37
CA LEU A 157 22.99 12.65 -2.84
C LEU A 157 23.94 12.27 -3.99
N PRO A 158 25.09 12.95 -4.15
CA PRO A 158 26.07 12.58 -5.15
C PRO A 158 26.49 11.13 -4.91
N GLY A 159 26.26 10.29 -5.93
CA GLY A 159 26.60 8.86 -5.89
C GLY A 159 28.10 8.66 -5.77
N LYS A 160 28.49 7.59 -5.07
CA LYS A 160 29.87 7.15 -4.92
C LYS A 160 30.33 6.34 -6.14
#